data_AF-A0A7W1BC40-F1
#
_entry.id   AF-A0A7W1BC40-F1
#
_cell.length_a   1.000
_cell.length_b   1.000
_cell.length_c   1.000
_cell.angle_alpha   90.00
_cell.angle_beta   90.00
_cell.angle_gamma   90.00
#
_symmetry.space_group_name_H-M   'P 1'
#
loop_
_entity.id
_entity.type
_entity.pdbx_description
1 polymer ?
#
loop_
_entity_poly.entity_id
_entity_poly.type
_entity_poly.pdbx_seq_one_letter_code
_entity_poly.pdbx_strand_id
1 'polypeptide(L)'
;MLVDYIGKLRIGPGGILKGSGTISATEILLAGGTSEFNGSQGLPGNSPGTLTLEGNFTQEFNSRLVMESAGLDPGEFDVLHVTGDATLGGTLELQFSRTTCRKPVMSFRCSRSMAL
;
A
#
# COMPACT_ATOMS: atom_id res chain seq x y z
N MET A 1 -5.09 -6.03 13.63
CA MET A 1 -4.99 -4.93 14.61
C MET A 1 -5.85 -3.79 14.11
N LEU A 2 -6.56 -3.07 14.99
CA LEU A 2 -7.26 -1.83 14.66
C LEU A 2 -6.40 -0.67 15.17
N VAL A 3 -6.09 0.29 14.31
CA VAL A 3 -5.53 1.58 14.71
C VAL A 3 -6.57 2.63 14.35
N ASP A 4 -7.08 3.36 15.34
CA ASP A 4 -8.03 4.45 15.14
C ASP A 4 -7.37 5.78 15.50
N TYR A 5 -7.30 6.69 14.53
CA TYR A 5 -6.70 8.00 14.68
C TYR A 5 -7.58 9.06 14.01
N ILE A 6 -8.08 10.00 14.79
CA ILE A 6 -9.04 11.04 14.36
C ILE A 6 -8.48 12.13 13.42
N GLY A 7 -7.34 11.89 12.76
CA GLY A 7 -6.68 12.88 11.91
C GLY A 7 -5.76 12.26 10.87
N LYS A 8 -4.68 12.98 10.54
CA LYS A 8 -3.65 12.53 9.59
C LYS A 8 -2.63 11.60 10.24
N LEU A 9 -2.61 10.34 9.84
CA LEU A 9 -1.52 9.42 10.14
C LEU A 9 -0.39 9.66 9.13
N ARG A 10 0.71 10.26 9.57
CA ARG A 10 1.90 10.49 8.75
C ARG A 10 3.01 9.52 9.11
N ILE A 11 3.48 8.79 8.12
CA ILE A 11 4.67 7.95 8.21
C ILE A 11 5.82 8.76 7.63
N GLY A 12 6.72 9.23 8.51
CA GLY A 12 7.84 10.07 8.12
C GLY A 12 8.91 9.33 7.28
N PRO A 13 9.87 10.06 6.69
CA PRO A 13 11.01 9.47 5.99
C PRO A 13 11.72 8.41 6.85
N GLY A 14 12.06 7.26 6.25
CA GLY A 14 12.61 6.10 6.96
C GLY A 14 11.59 5.30 7.80
N GLY A 15 10.36 5.81 7.95
CA GLY A 15 9.27 5.13 8.64
C GLY A 15 8.72 3.97 7.82
N ILE A 16 8.20 2.96 8.53
CA ILE A 16 7.66 1.75 7.92
C ILE A 16 6.23 1.53 8.43
N LEU A 17 5.28 1.42 7.50
CA LEU A 17 3.94 0.93 7.75
C LEU A 17 3.83 -0.51 7.26
N LYS A 18 3.76 -1.47 8.18
CA LYS A 18 3.70 -2.91 7.85
C LYS A 18 2.62 -3.62 8.65
N GLY A 19 2.01 -4.63 8.04
CA GLY A 19 1.16 -5.62 8.72
C GLY A 19 -0.22 -5.74 8.09
N SER A 20 -1.12 -6.41 8.81
CA SER A 20 -2.48 -6.69 8.39
C SER A 20 -3.54 -6.18 9.37
N GLY A 21 -4.76 -5.99 8.88
CA GLY A 21 -5.89 -5.46 9.64
C GLY A 21 -6.40 -4.14 9.10
N THR A 22 -6.93 -3.29 9.99
CA THR A 22 -7.60 -2.05 9.61
C THR A 22 -6.94 -0.86 10.29
N ILE A 23 -6.68 0.19 9.51
CA ILE A 23 -6.24 1.49 10.02
C ILE A 23 -7.31 2.50 9.63
N SER A 24 -7.93 3.12 10.64
CA SER A 24 -8.89 4.19 10.47
C SER A 24 -8.21 5.52 10.75
N ALA A 25 -8.13 6.36 9.72
CA ALA A 25 -7.60 7.70 9.81
C ALA A 25 -8.18 8.56 8.68
N THR A 26 -8.39 9.86 8.92
CA THR A 26 -8.92 10.75 7.86
C THR A 26 -8.00 10.78 6.64
N GLU A 27 -6.69 10.77 6.88
CA GLU A 27 -5.67 10.72 5.84
C GLU A 27 -4.49 9.85 6.30
N ILE A 28 -4.07 8.92 5.46
CA ILE A 28 -2.87 8.10 5.64
C ILE A 28 -1.84 8.58 4.63
N LEU A 29 -0.71 9.05 5.13
CA LEU A 29 0.37 9.62 4.31
C LEU A 29 1.66 8.82 4.48
N LEU A 30 2.16 8.27 3.37
CA LEU A 30 3.55 7.86 3.23
C LEU A 30 4.36 9.06 2.75
N ALA A 31 5.15 9.65 3.65
CA ALA A 31 5.97 10.81 3.34
C ALA A 31 7.18 10.48 2.46
N GLY A 32 7.48 11.38 1.54
CA GLY A 32 8.66 11.31 0.69
C GLY A 32 9.95 11.60 1.43
N GLY A 33 11.03 10.94 1.02
CA GLY A 33 12.39 11.23 1.46
C GLY A 33 13.13 12.20 0.54
N THR A 34 14.40 12.48 0.84
CA THR A 34 15.28 13.17 -0.12
C THR A 34 15.65 12.28 -1.31
N SER A 35 15.49 10.97 -1.17
CA SER A 35 15.57 9.96 -2.23
C SER A 35 14.62 8.79 -1.95
N GLU A 36 14.39 7.94 -2.93
CA GLU A 36 13.59 6.72 -2.78
C GLU A 36 14.12 5.74 -1.71
N PHE A 37 15.41 5.85 -1.35
CA PHE A 37 16.06 5.00 -0.35
C PHE A 37 15.82 5.44 1.09
N ASN A 38 15.38 6.68 1.30
CA ASN A 38 15.12 7.22 2.64
C ASN A 38 13.69 7.74 2.82
N GLY A 39 12.81 7.56 1.84
CA GLY A 39 11.39 7.78 2.02
C GLY A 39 10.74 6.77 2.96
N SER A 40 9.48 7.03 3.29
CA SER A 40 8.67 6.07 4.01
C SER A 40 8.33 4.86 3.14
N GLN A 41 8.06 3.73 3.80
CA GLN A 41 7.71 2.47 3.15
C GLN A 41 6.35 1.98 3.65
N GLY A 42 5.47 1.61 2.72
CA GLY A 42 4.27 0.81 2.99
C GLY A 42 4.50 -0.63 2.57
N LEU A 43 4.26 -1.58 3.48
CA LEU A 43 4.34 -3.02 3.24
C LEU A 43 3.03 -3.67 3.72
N PRO A 44 1.94 -3.56 2.93
CA PRO A 44 0.67 -4.19 3.26
C PRO A 44 0.81 -5.71 3.41
N GLY A 45 0.15 -6.27 4.42
CA GLY A 45 0.16 -7.71 4.67
C GLY A 45 1.31 -8.19 5.56
N ASN A 46 1.16 -9.41 6.08
CA ASN A 46 2.27 -10.24 6.56
C ASN A 46 2.63 -11.22 5.43
N SER A 47 2.93 -10.61 4.29
CA SER A 47 2.81 -11.08 2.93
C SER A 47 2.89 -12.60 2.68
N PRO A 48 1.90 -13.18 1.95
CA PRO A 48 0.67 -12.53 1.45
C PRO A 48 -0.32 -12.10 2.55
N GLY A 49 -0.94 -10.91 2.41
CA GLY A 49 -2.01 -10.48 3.32
C GLY A 49 -2.76 -9.20 2.93
N THR A 50 -3.79 -8.85 3.70
CA THR A 50 -4.63 -7.66 3.46
C THR A 50 -4.42 -6.59 4.54
N LEU A 51 -4.19 -5.35 4.11
CA LEU A 51 -4.26 -4.15 4.93
C LEU A 51 -5.39 -3.26 4.41
N THR A 52 -6.33 -2.92 5.28
CA THR A 52 -7.42 -2.00 4.99
C THR A 52 -7.10 -0.63 5.56
N LEU A 53 -7.20 0.40 4.72
CA LEU A 53 -7.11 1.80 5.09
C LEU A 53 -8.51 2.43 4.96
N GLU A 54 -9.08 2.75 6.11
CA GLU A 54 -10.31 3.51 6.25
C GLU A 54 -9.96 5.00 6.23
N GLY A 55 -10.04 5.61 5.05
CA GLY A 55 -9.55 6.97 4.80
C GLY A 55 -8.94 7.18 3.43
N ASN A 56 -8.47 8.41 3.19
CA ASN A 56 -7.69 8.72 1.99
C ASN A 56 -6.24 8.23 2.16
N PHE A 57 -5.66 7.68 1.10
CA PHE A 57 -4.27 7.24 1.08
C PHE A 57 -3.45 8.08 0.11
N THR A 58 -2.34 8.64 0.57
CA THR A 58 -1.38 9.34 -0.27
C THR A 58 0.00 8.76 -0.10
N GLN A 59 0.60 8.35 -1.21
CA GLN A 59 2.01 8.01 -1.32
C GLN A 59 2.74 9.16 -2.02
N GLU A 60 3.58 9.90 -1.29
CA GLU A 60 4.35 11.01 -1.86
C GLU A 60 5.50 10.52 -2.77
N PHE A 61 6.02 11.42 -3.60
CA PHE A 61 7.27 11.21 -4.34
C PHE A 61 8.39 10.73 -3.40
N ASN A 62 9.31 9.89 -3.89
CA ASN A 62 10.38 9.27 -3.10
C ASN A 62 9.92 8.34 -1.95
N SER A 63 8.63 8.06 -1.77
CA SER A 63 8.18 6.99 -0.87
C SER A 63 7.91 5.70 -1.66
N ARG A 64 7.86 4.56 -0.97
CA ARG A 64 7.76 3.25 -1.61
C ARG A 64 6.61 2.43 -1.05
N LEU A 65 5.79 1.87 -1.93
CA LEU A 65 4.76 0.90 -1.60
C LEU A 65 5.25 -0.46 -2.13
N VAL A 66 5.48 -1.42 -1.24
CA VAL A 66 5.97 -2.75 -1.58
C VAL A 66 4.84 -3.74 -1.42
N MET A 67 4.52 -4.45 -2.51
CA MET A 67 3.49 -5.49 -2.53
C MET A 67 4.12 -6.82 -2.96
N GLU A 68 3.72 -7.91 -2.34
CA GLU A 68 4.17 -9.26 -2.71
C GLU A 68 3.09 -10.02 -3.51
N SER A 69 3.53 -10.83 -4.46
CA SER A 69 2.73 -11.84 -5.13
C SER A 69 3.48 -13.17 -5.13
N ALA A 70 2.96 -14.13 -4.36
CA ALA A 70 3.38 -15.52 -4.38
C ALA A 70 2.66 -16.33 -5.47
N GLY A 71 1.61 -15.78 -6.09
CA GLY A 71 0.83 -16.41 -7.15
C GLY A 71 -0.29 -15.50 -7.66
N LEU A 72 -1.18 -16.06 -8.49
CA LEU A 72 -2.26 -15.32 -9.15
C LEU A 72 -3.63 -15.57 -8.51
N ASP A 73 -3.75 -16.57 -7.64
CA ASP A 73 -5.02 -16.89 -7.01
C ASP A 73 -5.31 -15.93 -5.84
N PRO A 74 -6.59 -15.68 -5.51
CA PRO A 74 -6.94 -14.86 -4.35
C PRO A 74 -6.26 -15.36 -3.07
N GLY A 75 -5.65 -14.44 -2.33
CA GLY A 75 -4.88 -14.75 -1.12
C GLY A 75 -3.42 -15.12 -1.38
N GLU A 76 -2.99 -15.23 -2.63
CA GLU A 76 -1.56 -15.41 -2.99
C GLU A 76 -0.84 -14.09 -3.28
N PHE A 77 -1.48 -12.94 -3.06
CA PHE A 77 -0.89 -11.62 -3.24
C PHE A 77 -1.37 -10.66 -2.16
N ASP A 78 -0.57 -9.63 -1.93
CA ASP A 78 -0.90 -8.55 -1.00
C ASP A 78 -2.05 -7.70 -1.53
N VAL A 79 -2.93 -7.30 -0.61
CA VAL A 79 -4.06 -6.42 -0.89
C VAL A 79 -3.96 -5.20 0.00
N LEU A 80 -3.84 -4.03 -0.61
CA LEU A 80 -4.07 -2.73 0.04
C LEU A 80 -5.47 -2.27 -0.32
N HIS A 81 -6.41 -2.39 0.61
CA HIS A 81 -7.79 -1.96 0.43
C HIS A 81 -7.95 -0.54 0.96
N VAL A 82 -8.08 0.45 0.09
CA VAL A 82 -8.34 1.84 0.47
C VAL A 82 -9.82 2.15 0.23
N THR A 83 -10.52 2.61 1.25
CA THR A 83 -11.96 2.96 1.15
C THR A 83 -12.21 4.37 0.61
N GLY A 84 -11.25 5.28 0.79
CA GLY A 84 -11.25 6.63 0.22
C GLY A 84 -10.48 6.75 -1.10
N ASP A 85 -10.04 7.96 -1.43
CA ASP A 85 -9.21 8.18 -2.62
C ASP A 85 -7.75 7.74 -2.34
N ALA A 86 -7.15 7.04 -3.31
CA ALA A 86 -5.76 6.60 -3.27
C ALA A 86 -4.92 7.35 -4.32
N THR A 87 -3.91 8.09 -3.87
CA THR A 87 -2.97 8.82 -4.73
C THR A 87 -1.58 8.20 -4.63
N LEU A 88 -1.05 7.68 -5.75
CA LEU A 88 0.28 7.06 -5.83
C LEU A 88 1.25 7.98 -6.58
N GLY A 89 2.03 8.78 -5.85
CA GLY A 89 3.05 9.68 -6.40
C GLY A 89 4.50 9.17 -6.25
N GLY A 90 4.71 8.06 -5.54
CA GLY A 90 6.01 7.42 -5.32
C GLY A 90 6.20 6.13 -6.13
N THR A 91 7.12 5.29 -5.67
CA THR A 91 7.43 4.00 -6.32
C THR A 91 6.49 2.90 -5.82
N LEU A 92 5.77 2.24 -6.73
CA LEU A 92 5.11 0.97 -6.47
C LEU A 92 6.05 -0.17 -6.86
N GLU A 93 6.49 -0.95 -5.89
CA GLU A 93 7.35 -2.12 -6.10
C GLU A 93 6.56 -3.40 -5.92
N LEU A 94 6.68 -4.32 -6.87
CA LEU A 94 6.10 -5.65 -6.81
C LEU A 94 7.21 -6.69 -6.63
N GLN A 95 7.09 -7.49 -5.58
CA GLN A 95 7.99 -8.60 -5.28
C GLN A 95 7.32 -9.93 -5.58
N PHE A 96 8.04 -10.84 -6.23
CA PHE A 96 7.53 -12.17 -6.58
C PHE A 96 8.38 -13.23 -5.89
N SER A 97 7.81 -13.92 -4.91
CA SER A 97 8.52 -14.97 -4.16
C SER A 97 8.52 -16.33 -4.85
N ARG A 98 7.63 -16.57 -5.83
CA ARG A 98 7.67 -17.79 -6.66
C ARG A 98 8.35 -17.53 -8.01
N THR A 99 9.31 -18.39 -8.34
CA THR A 99 10.24 -18.30 -9.48
C THR A 99 9.62 -18.47 -10.87
N THR A 100 8.30 -18.57 -11.01
CA THR A 100 7.65 -18.48 -12.31
C THR A 100 7.28 -17.04 -12.59
N CYS A 101 8.26 -16.22 -12.97
CA CYS A 101 8.01 -15.00 -13.73
C CYS A 101 7.46 -15.37 -15.11
N ARG A 102 6.21 -15.86 -15.13
CA ARG A 102 5.47 -16.13 -16.35
C ARG A 102 4.85 -14.80 -16.76
N LYS A 103 5.68 -13.88 -17.29
CA LYS A 103 5.36 -12.49 -17.70
C LYS A 103 3.91 -12.09 -17.36
N PRO A 104 3.61 -11.77 -16.09
CA PRO A 104 2.25 -11.39 -15.76
C PRO A 104 1.99 -10.08 -16.49
N VAL A 105 1.04 -10.09 -17.42
CA VAL A 105 0.43 -8.86 -17.94
C VAL A 105 -0.35 -8.29 -16.77
N MET A 106 0.30 -7.44 -15.98
CA MET A 106 -0.33 -6.82 -14.82
C MET A 106 -1.14 -5.62 -15.27
N SER A 107 -2.46 -5.77 -15.25
CA SER A 107 -3.37 -4.65 -15.44
C SER A 107 -3.68 -4.02 -14.08
N PHE A 108 -3.17 -2.82 -13.82
CA PHE A 108 -3.63 -2.02 -12.71
C PHE A 108 -5.00 -1.43 -13.05
N ARG A 109 -6.05 -1.86 -12.33
CA ARG A 109 -7.35 -1.19 -12.34
C ARG A 109 -7.46 -0.33 -11.10
N CYS A 110 -7.38 0.99 -11.28
CA CYS A 110 -7.92 1.93 -10.31
C CYS A 110 -9.44 1.99 -10.53
N SER A 111 -10.24 1.37 -9.67
CA SER A 111 -11.70 1.48 -9.73
C SER A 111 -12.19 2.46 -8.68
N ARG A 112 -12.59 3.66 -9.11
CA ARG A 112 -13.36 4.57 -8.28
C ARG A 112 -14.80 4.02 -8.20
N SER A 113 -15.24 3.52 -7.05
CA SER A 113 -16.67 3.26 -6.83
C SER A 113 -17.31 4.59 -6.48
N MET A 114 -17.70 5.34 -7.52
CA MET A 114 -18.51 6.53 -7.36
C MET A 114 -19.96 6.07 -7.19
N ALA A 115 -20.39 5.90 -5.93
CA ALA A 115 -21.80 5.80 -5.63
C ALA A 115 -22.44 7.16 -5.96
N LEU A 116 -23.39 7.13 -6.90
CA LEU A 116 -24.28 8.24 -7.24
C LEU A 116 -25.22 8.56 -6.07
#